data_AF-D1BJK3-F1
#
_entry.id   AF-D1BJK3-F1
#
_cell.length_a   1.000
_cell.length_b   1.000
_cell.length_c   1.000
_cell.angle_alpha   90.00
_cell.angle_beta   90.00
_cell.angle_gamma   90.00
#
_symmetry.space_group_name_H-M   'P 1'
#
loop_
_entity.id
_entity.type
_entity.pdbx_description
1 polymer ?
#
loop_
_entity_poly.entity_id
_entity_poly.type
_entity_poly.pdbx_seq_one_letter_code
_entity_poly.pdbx_strand_id
1 'polypeptide(L)'
;MRSPCDADSLEHQGDRYALALSAARAIVGAETVNGPNASGTSHLSPALEERFTEGECDLLSDALHEVTGLPVVAVGDGDGGVVGWVHAGVRMPSGDILDARGAHDPLTWLDDWAPFVDAYGEDLEGYDAESVEVSSAEIYGWRERWPHLMSDTPSENRTS
;
A
#
# COMPACT_ATOMS: atom_id res chain seq x y z
N MET A 1 6.81 38.27 -5.11
CA MET A 1 6.11 37.55 -6.20
C MET A 1 5.88 36.13 -5.70
N ARG A 2 4.63 35.71 -5.51
CA ARG A 2 4.26 34.32 -5.20
C ARG A 2 3.92 33.64 -6.53
N SER A 3 4.51 32.48 -6.79
CA SER A 3 4.23 31.69 -7.99
C SER A 3 2.88 30.97 -7.82
N PRO A 4 1.97 31.00 -8.79
CA PRO A 4 0.76 30.19 -8.78
C PRO A 4 1.08 28.82 -9.40
N CYS A 5 1.49 27.85 -8.58
CA CYS A 5 1.79 26.49 -9.06
C CYS A 5 1.06 25.35 -8.32
N ASP A 6 0.29 25.60 -7.25
CA ASP A 6 -0.10 24.51 -6.35
C ASP A 6 -1.61 24.20 -6.31
N ALA A 7 -2.36 24.48 -7.39
CA ALA A 7 -3.77 24.11 -7.47
C ALA A 7 -4.02 22.90 -8.41
N ASP A 8 -3.36 22.86 -9.58
CA ASP A 8 -3.56 21.78 -10.57
C ASP A 8 -2.99 20.42 -10.13
N SER A 9 -1.94 20.40 -9.31
CA SER A 9 -1.35 19.14 -8.79
C SER A 9 -2.18 18.50 -7.67
N LEU A 10 -3.02 19.27 -6.97
CA LEU A 10 -3.88 18.76 -5.90
C LEU A 10 -5.18 18.15 -6.46
N GLU A 11 -5.76 18.73 -7.53
CA GLU A 11 -6.97 18.19 -8.16
C GLU A 11 -6.72 16.82 -8.82
N HIS A 12 -5.56 16.63 -9.48
CA HIS A 12 -5.19 15.33 -10.06
C HIS A 12 -4.92 14.24 -9.01
N GLN A 13 -4.58 14.61 -7.77
CA GLN A 13 -4.42 13.65 -6.68
C GLN A 13 -5.77 13.17 -6.13
N GLY A 14 -6.77 14.06 -6.06
CA GLY A 14 -8.12 13.72 -5.61
C GLY A 14 -8.77 12.61 -6.44
N ASP A 15 -8.65 12.71 -7.77
CA ASP A 15 -9.20 11.70 -8.68
C ASP A 15 -8.49 10.34 -8.57
N ARG A 16 -7.17 10.36 -8.34
CA ARG A 16 -6.37 9.14 -8.18
C ARG A 16 -6.68 8.41 -6.88
N TYR A 17 -6.78 9.14 -5.77
CA TYR A 17 -7.12 8.53 -4.48
C TYR A 17 -8.58 8.05 -4.44
N ALA A 18 -9.51 8.79 -5.06
CA ALA A 18 -10.90 8.32 -5.20
C ALA A 18 -10.98 7.02 -6.00
N LEU A 19 -10.16 6.86 -7.04
CA LEU A 19 -10.05 5.61 -7.80
C LEU A 19 -9.47 4.48 -6.93
N ALA A 20 -8.42 4.74 -6.15
CA ALA A 20 -7.85 3.78 -5.21
C ALA A 20 -8.87 3.34 -4.15
N LEU A 21 -9.66 4.27 -3.59
CA LEU A 21 -10.72 3.97 -2.63
C LEU A 21 -11.84 3.10 -3.22
N SER A 22 -12.21 3.37 -4.48
CA SER A 22 -13.16 2.54 -5.22
C SER A 22 -12.61 1.11 -5.42
N ALA A 23 -11.33 0.99 -5.82
CA ALA A 23 -10.66 -0.29 -6.00
C ALA A 23 -10.54 -1.07 -4.69
N ALA A 24 -10.12 -0.44 -3.60
CA ALA A 24 -10.02 -1.03 -2.27
C ALA A 24 -11.37 -1.62 -1.81
N ARG A 25 -12.47 -0.89 -1.99
CA ARG A 25 -13.82 -1.38 -1.67
C ARG A 25 -14.22 -2.59 -2.52
N ALA A 26 -13.84 -2.62 -3.79
CA ALA A 26 -14.13 -3.75 -4.67
C ALA A 26 -13.37 -5.01 -4.23
N ILE A 27 -12.08 -4.87 -3.90
CA ILE A 27 -11.24 -5.96 -3.38
C ILE A 27 -11.82 -6.50 -2.06
N VAL A 28 -12.05 -5.63 -1.08
CA VAL A 28 -12.57 -6.01 0.25
C VAL A 28 -13.96 -6.67 0.15
N GLY A 29 -14.82 -6.14 -0.72
CA GLY A 29 -16.13 -6.71 -0.98
C GLY A 29 -16.05 -8.14 -1.52
N ALA A 30 -15.07 -8.43 -2.36
CA ALA A 30 -14.89 -9.76 -2.93
C ALA A 30 -14.29 -10.77 -1.94
N GLU A 31 -13.32 -10.37 -1.12
CA GLU A 31 -12.76 -11.20 -0.05
C GLU A 31 -13.83 -11.62 0.97
N THR A 32 -14.76 -10.71 1.27
CA THR A 32 -15.90 -11.00 2.17
C THR A 32 -16.85 -12.06 1.61
N VAL A 33 -17.03 -12.11 0.28
CA VAL A 33 -17.95 -13.02 -0.40
C VAL A 33 -17.33 -14.40 -0.61
N ASN A 34 -16.04 -14.46 -0.96
CA ASN A 34 -15.37 -15.70 -1.34
C ASN A 34 -14.72 -16.43 -0.15
N GLY A 35 -14.56 -15.74 0.98
CA GLY A 35 -13.88 -16.25 2.17
C GLY A 35 -12.35 -16.23 2.01
N PRO A 36 -11.59 -16.38 3.12
CA PRO A 36 -10.15 -16.11 3.18
C PRO A 36 -9.25 -17.07 2.39
N ASN A 37 -9.82 -17.99 1.59
CA ASN A 37 -9.06 -19.01 0.85
C ASN A 37 -9.10 -18.79 -0.68
N ALA A 38 -9.62 -17.65 -1.15
CA ALA A 38 -9.64 -17.29 -2.57
C ALA A 38 -8.34 -16.57 -3.00
N SER A 39 -7.19 -17.08 -2.54
CA SER A 39 -5.89 -16.46 -2.78
C SER A 39 -5.62 -16.21 -4.26
N GLY A 40 -5.04 -15.06 -4.57
CA GLY A 40 -4.53 -14.70 -5.89
C GLY A 40 -5.56 -14.46 -7.00
N THR A 41 -6.83 -14.19 -6.67
CA THR A 41 -7.82 -13.77 -7.67
C THR A 41 -8.10 -12.28 -7.55
N SER A 42 -7.54 -11.50 -8.47
CA SER A 42 -7.88 -10.09 -8.64
C SER A 42 -9.35 -9.90 -9.00
N HIS A 43 -9.99 -8.93 -8.34
CA HIS A 43 -11.35 -8.49 -8.64
C HIS A 43 -11.38 -7.14 -9.36
N LEU A 44 -10.22 -6.64 -9.74
CA LEU A 44 -10.07 -5.43 -10.53
C LEU A 44 -10.09 -5.74 -12.02
N SER A 45 -10.28 -4.70 -12.85
CA SER A 45 -9.99 -4.84 -14.28
C SER A 45 -8.46 -4.97 -14.47
N PRO A 46 -7.98 -5.64 -15.54
CA PRO A 46 -6.55 -5.81 -15.77
C PRO A 46 -5.76 -4.50 -15.75
N ALA A 47 -6.33 -3.42 -16.28
CA ALA A 47 -5.69 -2.11 -16.29
C ALA A 47 -5.57 -1.47 -14.89
N LEU A 48 -6.52 -1.72 -13.99
CA LEU A 48 -6.43 -1.24 -12.61
C LEU A 48 -5.50 -2.10 -11.78
N GLU A 49 -5.52 -3.41 -11.99
CA GLU A 49 -4.58 -4.33 -11.36
C GLU A 49 -3.14 -3.96 -11.70
N GLU A 50 -2.81 -3.82 -13.00
CA GLU A 50 -1.47 -3.42 -13.47
C GLU A 50 -1.05 -2.09 -12.85
N ARG A 51 -1.93 -1.08 -12.91
CA ARG A 51 -1.68 0.26 -12.35
C ARG A 51 -1.33 0.22 -10.86
N PHE A 52 -2.10 -0.50 -10.06
CA PHE A 52 -1.87 -0.58 -8.61
C PHE A 52 -0.81 -1.61 -8.22
N THR A 53 -0.38 -2.47 -9.14
CA THR A 53 0.71 -3.41 -8.90
C THR A 53 2.06 -2.78 -9.23
N GLU A 54 2.16 -1.99 -10.30
CA GLU A 54 3.45 -1.54 -10.85
C GLU A 54 3.78 -0.06 -10.58
N GLY A 55 2.85 0.72 -10.03
CA GLY A 55 3.12 2.16 -9.85
C GLY A 55 2.36 2.86 -8.75
N GLU A 56 1.13 2.45 -8.44
CA GLU A 56 0.28 3.12 -7.44
C GLU A 56 -0.08 2.22 -6.26
N CYS A 57 0.77 1.25 -5.93
CA CYS A 57 0.58 0.35 -4.80
C CYS A 57 0.50 1.09 -3.46
N ASP A 58 1.13 2.27 -3.35
CA ASP A 58 1.01 3.18 -2.20
C ASP A 58 -0.40 3.70 -2.02
N LEU A 59 -0.98 4.27 -3.07
CA LEU A 59 -2.34 4.82 -3.05
C LEU A 59 -3.37 3.73 -2.74
N LEU A 60 -3.21 2.54 -3.33
CA LEU A 60 -4.12 1.42 -3.04
C LEU A 60 -3.97 0.91 -1.61
N SER A 61 -2.74 0.80 -1.10
CA SER A 61 -2.49 0.33 0.27
C SER A 61 -3.05 1.30 1.31
N ASP A 62 -2.94 2.60 1.08
CA ASP A 62 -3.59 3.62 1.91
C ASP A 62 -5.12 3.50 1.86
N ALA A 63 -5.69 3.36 0.68
CA ALA A 63 -7.12 3.16 0.53
C ALA A 63 -7.62 1.86 1.19
N LEU A 64 -6.86 0.77 1.11
CA LEU A 64 -7.14 -0.49 1.81
C LEU A 64 -7.09 -0.28 3.33
N HIS A 65 -6.08 0.44 3.84
CA HIS A 65 -5.99 0.80 5.25
C HIS A 65 -7.20 1.64 5.70
N GLU A 66 -7.60 2.66 4.93
CA GLU A 66 -8.76 3.49 5.24
C GLU A 66 -10.06 2.69 5.30
N VAL A 67 -10.26 1.76 4.35
CA VAL A 67 -11.48 0.94 4.28
C VAL A 67 -11.54 -0.12 5.38
N THR A 68 -10.40 -0.68 5.78
CA THR A 68 -10.36 -1.88 6.64
C THR A 68 -9.83 -1.63 8.05
N GLY A 69 -9.06 -0.56 8.25
CA GLY A 69 -8.26 -0.33 9.46
C GLY A 69 -7.03 -1.25 9.59
N LEU A 70 -6.76 -2.12 8.61
CA LEU A 70 -5.67 -3.10 8.68
C LEU A 70 -4.30 -2.46 8.46
N PRO A 71 -3.25 -2.91 9.16
CA PRO A 71 -1.93 -2.30 9.05
C PRO A 71 -1.32 -2.48 7.65
N VAL A 72 -0.72 -1.41 7.13
CA VAL A 72 0.04 -1.45 5.87
C VAL A 72 1.39 -2.12 6.11
N VAL A 73 1.73 -3.04 5.21
CA VAL A 73 3.02 -3.72 5.15
C VAL A 73 3.65 -3.52 3.78
N ALA A 74 4.97 -3.62 3.71
CA ALA A 74 5.70 -3.49 2.46
C ALA A 74 6.87 -4.48 2.38
N VAL A 75 7.20 -4.89 1.16
CA VAL A 75 8.46 -5.62 0.86
C VAL A 75 9.54 -4.59 0.60
N GLY A 76 10.66 -4.73 1.31
CA GLY A 76 11.78 -3.81 1.20
C GLY A 76 13.05 -4.31 1.85
N ASP A 77 14.08 -3.48 1.75
CA ASP A 77 15.43 -3.68 2.30
C ASP A 77 15.46 -3.27 3.78
N GLY A 78 14.70 -4.00 4.61
CA GLY A 78 14.70 -3.92 6.08
C GLY A 78 14.65 -2.52 6.74
N ASP A 79 14.83 -2.49 8.06
CA ASP A 79 15.02 -1.24 8.79
C ASP A 79 16.44 -0.69 8.58
N GLY A 80 16.53 0.54 8.07
CA GLY A 80 17.79 1.22 7.81
C GLY A 80 18.52 0.80 6.53
N GLY A 81 17.92 -0.02 5.67
CA GLY A 81 18.49 -0.33 4.37
C GLY A 81 18.40 0.81 3.37
N VAL A 82 19.08 0.62 2.24
CA VAL A 82 19.39 1.67 1.27
C VAL A 82 18.40 1.72 0.10
N VAL A 83 17.68 0.62 -0.16
CA VAL A 83 16.71 0.55 -1.27
C VAL A 83 15.35 1.15 -0.88
N GLY A 84 14.94 1.01 0.38
CA GLY A 84 13.58 1.32 0.82
C GLY A 84 12.63 0.15 0.53
N TRP A 85 11.49 0.40 -0.13
CA TRP A 85 10.46 -0.60 -0.40
C TRP A 85 10.04 -0.61 -1.88
N VAL A 86 9.53 -1.74 -2.36
CA VAL A 86 9.15 -1.93 -3.79
C VAL A 86 7.67 -2.23 -4.00
N HIS A 87 6.99 -2.83 -3.03
CA HIS A 87 5.55 -3.08 -3.10
C HIS A 87 4.89 -3.05 -1.71
N ALA A 88 3.61 -2.73 -1.68
CA ALA A 88 2.85 -2.55 -0.45
C ALA A 88 1.45 -3.19 -0.54
N GLY A 89 0.92 -3.57 0.63
CA GLY A 89 -0.43 -4.08 0.82
C GLY A 89 -0.87 -3.94 2.28
N VAL A 90 -1.99 -4.54 2.67
CA VAL A 90 -2.42 -4.59 4.08
C VAL A 90 -2.38 -6.00 4.64
N ARG A 91 -1.95 -6.16 5.89
CA ARG A 91 -1.91 -7.47 6.56
C ARG A 91 -3.27 -7.81 7.16
N MET A 92 -3.88 -8.88 6.67
CA MET A 92 -5.15 -9.39 7.15
C MET A 92 -5.03 -10.10 8.50
N PRO A 93 -6.13 -10.27 9.25
CA PRO A 93 -6.12 -11.01 10.52
C PRO A 93 -5.68 -12.48 10.40
N SER A 94 -5.83 -13.08 9.21
CA SER A 94 -5.33 -14.43 8.91
C SER A 94 -3.80 -14.50 8.84
N GLY A 95 -3.12 -13.35 8.66
CA GLY A 95 -1.69 -13.25 8.40
C GLY A 95 -1.36 -12.98 6.93
N ASP A 96 -2.28 -13.27 6.01
CA ASP A 96 -2.15 -13.02 4.58
C ASP A 96 -2.04 -11.52 4.27
N ILE A 97 -1.53 -11.21 3.09
CA ILE A 97 -1.32 -9.85 2.61
C ILE A 97 -2.30 -9.58 1.46
N LEU A 98 -3.09 -8.51 1.60
CA LEU A 98 -4.08 -8.11 0.60
C LEU A 98 -3.52 -6.94 -0.22
N ASP A 99 -3.47 -7.12 -1.55
CA ASP A 99 -3.08 -6.09 -2.51
C ASP A 99 -4.02 -6.06 -3.74
N ALA A 100 -3.59 -5.42 -4.83
CA ALA A 100 -4.34 -5.32 -6.09
C ALA A 100 -4.75 -6.68 -6.70
N ARG A 101 -3.98 -7.75 -6.43
CA ARG A 101 -4.17 -9.11 -6.93
C ARG A 101 -4.97 -10.01 -5.98
N GLY A 102 -5.44 -9.46 -4.85
CA GLY A 102 -6.16 -10.19 -3.82
C GLY A 102 -5.26 -10.63 -2.66
N ALA A 103 -5.68 -11.66 -1.94
CA ALA A 103 -4.96 -12.19 -0.79
C ALA A 103 -3.78 -13.10 -1.18
N HIS A 104 -2.64 -12.93 -0.50
CA HIS A 104 -1.41 -13.69 -0.71
C HIS A 104 -0.87 -14.25 0.60
N ASP A 105 -0.34 -15.47 0.53
CA ASP A 105 0.54 -15.98 1.57
C ASP A 105 1.81 -15.09 1.67
N PRO A 106 2.26 -14.69 2.87
CA PRO A 106 3.38 -13.77 3.01
C PRO A 106 4.71 -14.25 2.42
N LEU A 107 4.98 -15.56 2.40
CA LEU A 107 6.22 -16.08 1.81
C LEU A 107 6.15 -16.03 0.30
N THR A 108 5.00 -16.41 -0.27
CA THR A 108 4.79 -16.30 -1.72
C THR A 108 4.86 -14.84 -2.17
N TRP A 109 4.27 -13.92 -1.40
CA TRP A 109 4.34 -12.49 -1.69
C TRP A 109 5.78 -11.96 -1.60
N LEU A 110 6.57 -12.41 -0.63
CA LEU A 110 7.98 -12.07 -0.54
C LEU A 110 8.77 -12.61 -1.74
N ASP A 111 8.55 -13.87 -2.13
CA ASP A 111 9.23 -14.50 -3.28
C ASP A 111 8.94 -13.75 -4.59
N ASP A 112 7.73 -13.22 -4.76
CA ASP A 112 7.33 -12.45 -5.94
C ASP A 112 8.02 -11.08 -6.01
N TRP A 113 8.26 -10.43 -4.87
CA TRP A 113 8.71 -9.03 -4.80
C TRP A 113 10.17 -8.84 -4.43
N ALA A 114 10.79 -9.75 -3.70
CA ALA A 114 12.20 -9.68 -3.32
C ALA A 114 13.15 -9.50 -4.53
N PRO A 115 12.95 -10.17 -5.68
CA PRO A 115 13.81 -9.96 -6.85
C PRO A 115 13.83 -8.51 -7.36
N PHE A 116 12.77 -7.73 -7.12
CA PHE A 116 12.74 -6.31 -7.47
C PHE A 116 13.57 -5.48 -6.49
N VAL A 117 13.56 -5.81 -5.20
CA VAL A 117 14.45 -5.17 -4.21
C VAL A 117 15.90 -5.44 -4.58
N ASP A 118 16.24 -6.70 -4.88
CA ASP A 118 17.58 -7.11 -5.32
C ASP A 118 18.03 -6.35 -6.56
N ALA A 119 17.17 -6.24 -7.58
CA ALA A 119 17.48 -5.53 -8.82
C ALA A 119 17.74 -4.03 -8.61
N TYR A 120 17.10 -3.39 -7.62
CA TYR A 120 17.39 -2.00 -7.27
C TYR A 120 18.61 -1.86 -6.36
N GLY A 121 18.88 -2.87 -5.53
CA GLY A 121 19.93 -2.86 -4.52
C GLY A 121 21.31 -3.30 -5.00
N GLU A 122 21.41 -4.11 -6.05
CA GLU A 122 22.68 -4.75 -6.46
C GLU A 122 23.84 -3.77 -6.71
N ASP A 123 23.52 -2.54 -7.12
CA ASP A 123 24.49 -1.48 -7.40
C ASP A 123 24.69 -0.49 -6.23
N LEU A 124 23.97 -0.64 -5.12
CA LEU A 124 24.02 0.27 -3.97
C LEU A 124 25.02 -0.21 -2.91
N GLU A 125 25.94 0.67 -2.51
CA GLU A 125 26.86 0.40 -1.40
C GLU A 125 26.07 0.27 -0.09
N GLY A 126 26.24 -0.87 0.59
CA GLY A 126 25.59 -1.16 1.87
C GLY A 126 24.31 -1.98 1.77
N TYR A 127 23.87 -2.34 0.55
CA TYR A 127 22.77 -3.27 0.35
C TYR A 127 23.12 -4.70 0.80
N ASP A 128 22.16 -5.38 1.44
CA ASP A 128 22.26 -6.77 1.86
C ASP A 128 21.02 -7.57 1.44
N ALA A 129 21.18 -8.46 0.46
CA ALA A 129 20.09 -9.27 -0.06
C ALA A 129 19.44 -10.19 1.00
N GLU A 130 20.16 -10.54 2.07
CA GLU A 130 19.61 -11.33 3.18
C GLU A 130 18.73 -10.50 4.13
N SER A 131 18.69 -9.18 3.95
CA SER A 131 17.87 -8.24 4.74
C SER A 131 16.53 -7.91 4.09
N VAL A 132 16.19 -8.51 2.94
CA VAL A 132 14.91 -8.30 2.27
C VAL A 132 13.77 -9.00 3.02
N GLU A 133 12.76 -8.24 3.43
CA GLU A 133 11.68 -8.74 4.28
C GLU A 133 10.33 -8.05 4.04
N VAL A 134 9.27 -8.67 4.56
CA VAL A 134 7.95 -8.03 4.70
C VAL A 134 7.86 -7.37 6.07
N SER A 135 7.89 -6.03 6.07
CA SER A 135 7.94 -5.23 7.28
C SER A 135 6.78 -4.22 7.37
N SER A 136 6.57 -3.65 8.56
CA SER A 136 5.60 -2.56 8.73
C SER A 136 6.00 -1.40 7.83
N ALA A 137 5.05 -0.87 7.06
CA ALA A 137 5.35 0.25 6.17
C ALA A 137 5.80 1.52 6.94
N GLU A 138 5.48 1.61 8.23
CA GLU A 138 5.93 2.72 9.10
C GLU A 138 7.45 2.85 9.18
N ILE A 139 8.20 1.75 9.04
CA ILE A 139 9.67 1.74 9.03
C ILE A 139 10.21 2.59 7.86
N TYR A 140 9.44 2.68 6.76
CA TYR A 140 9.78 3.47 5.59
C TYR A 140 9.18 4.89 5.60
N GLY A 141 8.70 5.37 6.76
CA GLY A 141 8.15 6.72 6.92
C GLY A 141 6.75 6.92 6.32
N TRP A 142 6.01 5.83 6.07
CA TRP A 142 4.71 5.84 5.38
C TRP A 142 3.70 6.84 5.97
N ARG A 143 3.62 6.97 7.29
CA ARG A 143 2.68 7.87 7.98
C ARG A 143 3.13 9.33 8.07
N GLU A 144 4.42 9.62 7.92
CA GLU A 144 4.92 10.99 7.94
C GLU A 144 4.63 11.73 6.62
N ARG A 145 4.31 10.98 5.56
CA ARG A 145 4.07 11.52 4.21
C ARG A 145 2.65 12.11 4.04
N TRP A 146 1.67 11.81 4.92
CA TRP A 146 0.26 12.23 4.78
C TRP A 146 -0.47 12.65 6.09
N PRO A 147 0.03 13.63 6.87
CA PRO A 147 -0.58 14.01 8.15
C PRO A 147 -2.00 14.61 8.04
N HIS A 148 -2.44 15.04 6.85
CA HIS A 148 -3.71 15.75 6.67
C HIS A 148 -4.93 14.84 6.48
N LEU A 149 -4.76 13.57 6.08
CA LEU A 149 -5.87 12.61 5.94
C LEU A 149 -6.41 12.12 7.29
N MET A 150 -5.74 12.44 8.41
CA MET A 150 -6.19 12.08 9.77
C MET A 150 -6.77 13.26 10.57
N SER A 151 -6.96 14.43 9.95
CA SER A 151 -7.36 15.65 10.69
C SER A 151 -8.87 15.82 10.90
N ASP A 152 -9.73 14.94 10.38
CA ASP A 152 -11.19 15.03 10.58
C ASP A 152 -11.71 13.87 11.44
N THR A 153 -11.26 13.78 12.69
CA THR A 153 -12.17 13.28 13.73
C THR A 153 -12.99 14.48 14.21
N PRO A 154 -14.30 14.59 13.90
CA PRO A 154 -15.12 15.58 14.54
C PRO A 154 -15.13 15.25 16.03
N SER A 155 -14.43 16.08 16.81
CA SER A 155 -14.53 16.09 18.27
C SER A 155 -16.01 16.20 18.62
N GLU A 156 -16.61 15.10 19.07
CA GLU A 156 -17.97 15.10 19.61
C GLU A 156 -18.01 16.11 20.76
N ASN A 157 -18.55 17.30 20.50
CA ASN A 157 -18.99 18.22 21.54
C ASN A 157 -20.15 17.55 22.28
N ARG A 158 -19.83 16.75 23.29
CA ARG A 158 -20.78 16.33 24.32
C ARG A 158 -21.21 17.57 25.08
N THR A 159 -22.42 17.99 24.78
CA THR A 159 -23.22 18.85 25.65
C THR A 159 -23.62 18.04 26.89
N SER A 160 -23.25 18.53 28.06
CA SER A 160 -24.00 18.41 29.32
C SER A 160 -23.58 19.53 30.25
#